data_AF-A0A9E3TVY5-F1
#
_entry.id   AF-A0A9E3TVY5-F1
#
_cell.length_a   1.000
_cell.length_b   1.000
_cell.length_c   1.000
_cell.angle_alpha   90.00
_cell.angle_beta   90.00
_cell.angle_gamma   90.00
#
_symmetry.space_group_name_H-M   'P 1'
#
loop_
_entity.id
_entity.type
_entity.pdbx_description
1 polymer ?
#
loop_
_entity_poly.entity_id
_entity_poly.type
_entity_poly.pdbx_seq_one_letter_code
_entity_poly.pdbx_strand_id
1 'polypeptide(L)'
;GGIVFHNDIDREEGRTILEDEGIFLNYINHAHLSYGGGELLVNNQQKSFSPVELVQARPAISFSTIDFAANAAIAADPNSFEETLFRDNTYEGGYRRIGPDIYHNTIVNNTINALFLRIETLAGEVLDKLTVQGRFDDDIVHVITEAFVIQGTPGGVFAEEDANNPGTLLYTARTDGRLAIDPGTIVKLKDARIEVAVGAQLLAEGTGQNPIVFTSLVDDRFGASGTFDTSTQDVDVEPAPGDWGGIYFHYVSMGSLDHVLLTFAGGDTPIEGRFADFNPIEIHRANVRIANSTFEENEDGVDVGNDNRNGRGVNTPAVIFVRGAQPVIVGNLFQNNIANNQLPDPENRAPAISIDVNSLSSTRLADPGRSTGFIDDFRDYPANMGALVRGNRIGNTDINGMLV
;
A
#
# COMPACT_ATOMS: atom_id res chain seq x y z
N GLY A 1 -2.43 25.46 12.11
CA GLY A 1 -3.42 24.71 12.91
C GLY A 1 -4.37 23.98 11.98
N GLY A 2 -5.10 22.98 12.47
CA GLY A 2 -5.98 22.16 11.65
C GLY A 2 -7.16 21.59 12.45
N ILE A 3 -7.99 20.79 11.78
CA ILE A 3 -9.06 20.00 12.36
C ILE A 3 -8.53 18.57 12.49
N VAL A 4 -8.56 18.02 13.71
CA VAL A 4 -8.15 16.65 13.96
C VAL A 4 -9.36 15.84 14.43
N PHE A 5 -9.61 14.72 13.77
CA PHE A 5 -10.60 13.73 14.20
C PHE A 5 -9.87 12.59 14.91
N HIS A 6 -10.17 12.39 16.19
CA HIS A 6 -9.58 11.35 17.04
C HIS A 6 -10.63 10.33 17.43
N ASN A 7 -10.39 9.06 17.13
CA ASN A 7 -11.09 7.94 17.76
C ASN A 7 -10.15 7.08 18.62
N ASP A 8 -8.83 7.21 18.45
CA ASP A 8 -7.81 6.49 19.21
C ASP A 8 -7.94 6.70 20.72
N ILE A 9 -8.09 7.95 21.15
CA ILE A 9 -8.26 8.32 22.57
C ILE A 9 -9.58 7.77 23.12
N ASP A 10 -10.66 7.89 22.36
CA ASP A 10 -11.96 7.40 22.79
C ASP A 10 -11.96 5.85 22.89
N ARG A 11 -11.23 5.15 22.01
CA ARG A 11 -11.01 3.69 22.10
C ARG A 11 -10.19 3.34 23.35
N GLU A 12 -9.11 4.05 23.61
CA GLU A 12 -8.23 3.80 24.76
C GLU A 12 -8.94 4.03 26.11
N GLU A 13 -9.77 5.08 26.18
CA GLU A 13 -10.54 5.41 27.39
C GLU A 13 -11.86 4.62 27.51
N GLY A 14 -12.21 3.77 26.53
CA GLY A 14 -13.44 2.99 26.52
C GLY A 14 -14.71 3.84 26.41
N ARG A 15 -14.61 5.02 25.78
CA ARG A 15 -15.76 5.89 25.51
C ARG A 15 -16.54 5.36 24.31
N THR A 16 -17.83 5.72 24.26
CA THR A 16 -18.70 5.30 23.14
C THR A 16 -18.28 5.99 21.85
N ILE A 17 -18.00 5.19 20.82
CA ILE A 17 -17.70 5.65 19.46
C ILE A 17 -18.85 5.26 18.57
N LEU A 18 -19.59 6.28 18.12
CA LEU A 18 -20.78 6.08 17.28
C LEU A 18 -20.44 5.41 15.93
N GLU A 19 -19.21 5.57 15.44
CA GLU A 19 -18.74 4.92 14.21
C GLU A 19 -18.72 3.39 14.31
N ASP A 20 -18.49 2.84 15.51
CA ASP A 20 -18.53 1.39 15.76
C ASP A 20 -19.96 0.84 15.78
N GLU A 21 -20.94 1.72 15.95
CA GLU A 21 -22.37 1.44 15.82
C GLU A 21 -22.91 1.73 14.41
N GLY A 22 -22.05 2.14 13.46
CA GLY A 22 -22.44 2.45 12.09
C GLY A 22 -23.00 3.87 11.90
N ILE A 23 -22.78 4.76 12.87
CA ILE A 23 -23.26 6.14 12.88
C ILE A 23 -22.08 7.10 12.67
N PHE A 24 -22.06 7.78 11.52
CA PHE A 24 -20.95 8.66 11.11
C PHE A 24 -21.41 10.12 11.06
N LEU A 25 -21.08 10.89 12.09
CA LEU A 25 -21.54 12.28 12.24
C LEU A 25 -20.46 13.32 11.92
N ASN A 26 -19.19 12.91 11.89
CA ASN A 26 -18.08 13.79 11.61
C ASN A 26 -18.03 14.08 10.11
N TYR A 27 -18.12 15.36 9.74
CA TYR A 27 -17.97 15.76 8.34
C TYR A 27 -17.36 17.16 8.19
N ILE A 28 -16.68 17.35 7.06
CA ILE A 28 -16.29 18.65 6.51
C ILE A 28 -16.95 18.75 5.14
N ASN A 29 -17.79 19.77 4.94
CA ASN A 29 -18.58 19.90 3.73
C ASN A 29 -18.70 21.37 3.30
N HIS A 30 -18.46 21.67 2.02
CA HIS A 30 -18.47 23.04 1.48
C HIS A 30 -17.58 24.02 2.26
N ALA A 31 -16.46 23.53 2.80
CA ALA A 31 -15.51 24.35 3.54
C ALA A 31 -14.40 24.88 2.63
N HIS A 32 -13.81 26.01 3.01
CA HIS A 32 -12.57 26.50 2.41
C HIS A 32 -11.52 26.62 3.52
N LEU A 33 -10.49 25.76 3.44
CA LEU A 33 -9.38 25.70 4.37
C LEU A 33 -8.11 26.19 3.68
N SER A 34 -7.72 27.44 3.93
CA SER A 34 -6.51 28.05 3.37
C SER A 34 -5.45 28.26 4.44
N TYR A 35 -4.16 28.07 4.11
CA TYR A 35 -3.03 28.32 5.04
C TYR A 35 -3.10 27.49 6.34
N GLY A 36 -3.69 26.30 6.25
CA GLY A 36 -3.80 25.35 7.36
C GLY A 36 -2.53 24.54 7.60
N GLY A 37 -2.52 23.77 8.70
CA GLY A 37 -1.39 22.92 9.08
C GLY A 37 -0.23 23.66 9.74
N GLY A 38 0.97 23.08 9.67
CA GLY A 38 2.22 23.62 10.21
C GLY A 38 2.60 23.04 11.57
N GLU A 39 3.71 23.54 12.11
CA GLU A 39 4.29 23.02 13.35
C GLU A 39 3.67 23.68 14.58
N LEU A 40 3.26 22.85 15.54
CA LEU A 40 2.74 23.28 16.83
C LEU A 40 3.53 22.61 17.95
N LEU A 41 3.76 23.36 19.03
CA LEU A 41 4.31 22.81 20.27
C LEU A 41 3.18 22.15 21.05
N VAL A 42 3.20 20.82 21.10
CA VAL A 42 2.29 19.99 21.90
C VAL A 42 3.12 19.26 22.95
N ASN A 43 2.81 19.46 24.24
CA ASN A 43 3.56 18.86 25.36
C ASN A 43 5.07 19.08 25.30
N ASN A 44 5.50 20.27 24.85
CA ASN A 44 6.91 20.66 24.68
C ASN A 44 7.67 19.83 23.63
N GLN A 45 6.94 19.17 22.73
CA GLN A 45 7.44 18.55 21.50
C GLN A 45 6.85 19.28 20.30
N GLN A 46 7.68 19.51 19.29
CA GLN A 46 7.24 20.10 18.02
C GLN A 46 6.60 18.98 17.19
N LYS A 47 5.32 19.14 16.87
CA LYS A 47 4.56 18.23 16.01
C LYS A 47 4.06 18.99 14.78
N SER A 48 4.16 18.36 13.62
CA SER A 48 3.63 18.90 12.36
C SER A 48 2.21 18.39 12.14
N PHE A 49 1.30 19.28 11.75
CA PHE A 49 -0.10 18.94 11.49
C PHE A 49 -0.48 19.30 10.06
N SER A 50 -1.40 18.52 9.51
CA SER A 50 -2.12 18.86 8.28
C SER A 50 -3.36 19.72 8.59
N PRO A 51 -3.97 20.44 7.61
CA PRO A 51 -5.24 21.14 7.81
C PRO A 51 -6.36 20.23 8.28
N VAL A 52 -6.40 18.99 7.78
CA VAL A 52 -7.30 17.94 8.23
C VAL A 52 -6.48 16.71 8.57
N GLU A 53 -6.68 16.14 9.75
CA GLU A 53 -5.95 14.97 10.22
C GLU A 53 -6.89 13.94 10.82
N LEU A 54 -6.72 12.68 10.42
CA LEU A 54 -7.55 11.54 10.79
C LEU A 54 -6.72 10.56 11.61
N VAL A 55 -7.17 10.29 12.83
CA VAL A 55 -6.52 9.35 13.74
C VAL A 55 -7.55 8.30 14.15
N GLN A 56 -7.46 7.13 13.50
CA GLN A 56 -8.42 6.03 13.54
C GLN A 56 -9.87 6.47 13.28
N ALA A 57 -10.05 7.57 12.55
CA ALA A 57 -11.34 8.24 12.38
C ALA A 57 -11.78 8.24 10.92
N ARG A 58 -13.11 8.12 10.72
CA ARG A 58 -13.71 7.94 9.40
C ARG A 58 -14.74 9.05 9.10
N PRO A 59 -14.33 10.33 9.05
CA PRO A 59 -15.25 11.40 8.69
C PRO A 59 -15.59 11.39 7.19
N ALA A 60 -16.64 12.10 6.81
CA ALA A 60 -16.90 12.46 5.42
C ALA A 60 -16.28 13.82 5.09
N ILE A 61 -15.49 13.92 4.02
CA ILE A 61 -14.86 15.17 3.58
C ILE A 61 -15.26 15.40 2.13
N SER A 62 -16.09 16.40 1.86
CA SER A 62 -16.61 16.60 0.51
C SER A 62 -16.85 18.05 0.11
N PHE A 63 -16.83 18.30 -1.20
CA PHE A 63 -17.12 19.61 -1.81
C PHE A 63 -16.32 20.78 -1.20
N SER A 64 -15.16 20.49 -0.63
CA SER A 64 -14.35 21.47 0.10
C SER A 64 -13.09 21.81 -0.67
N THR A 65 -12.57 23.02 -0.45
CA THR A 65 -11.31 23.48 -1.02
C THR A 65 -10.26 23.53 0.07
N ILE A 66 -9.10 22.90 -0.16
CA ILE A 66 -7.94 22.97 0.72
C ILE A 66 -6.76 23.50 -0.09
N ASP A 67 -6.23 24.67 0.29
CA ASP A 67 -5.14 25.32 -0.43
C ASP A 67 -4.10 26.01 0.46
N PHE A 68 -2.90 26.19 -0.09
CA PHE A 68 -1.78 26.88 0.55
C PHE A 68 -1.43 26.32 1.95
N ALA A 69 -1.74 25.05 2.22
CA ALA A 69 -1.37 24.41 3.47
C ALA A 69 0.14 24.20 3.57
N ALA A 70 0.66 24.32 4.79
CA ALA A 70 2.08 24.13 5.07
C ALA A 70 2.53 22.65 5.00
N ASN A 71 1.58 21.71 4.99
CA ASN A 71 1.81 20.26 4.90
C ASN A 71 0.82 19.65 3.88
N ALA A 72 0.60 18.33 3.92
CA ALA A 72 -0.45 17.67 3.16
C ALA A 72 -1.83 18.24 3.44
N ALA A 73 -2.72 18.21 2.46
CA ALA A 73 -4.07 18.74 2.61
C ALA A 73 -4.91 17.93 3.62
N ILE A 74 -4.80 16.60 3.55
CA ILE A 74 -5.43 15.65 4.46
C ILE A 74 -4.35 14.65 4.87
N ALA A 75 -4.25 14.33 6.16
CA ALA A 75 -3.42 13.24 6.65
C ALA A 75 -4.29 12.21 7.37
N ALA A 76 -3.99 10.92 7.21
CA ALA A 76 -4.69 9.84 7.89
C ALA A 76 -3.71 8.77 8.35
N ASP A 77 -3.95 8.19 9.53
CA ASP A 77 -3.24 6.98 9.93
C ASP A 77 -3.75 5.73 9.19
N PRO A 78 -2.97 4.64 9.11
CA PRO A 78 -3.37 3.40 8.45
C PRO A 78 -4.73 2.85 8.86
N ASN A 79 -5.04 2.84 10.15
CA ASN A 79 -6.27 2.22 10.65
C ASN A 79 -7.51 3.08 10.39
N SER A 80 -7.37 4.35 9.98
CA SER A 80 -8.48 5.17 9.51
C SER A 80 -9.17 4.59 8.27
N PHE A 81 -8.51 3.69 7.52
CA PHE A 81 -9.07 3.06 6.31
C PHE A 81 -9.92 1.80 6.58
N GLU A 82 -10.29 1.55 7.83
CA GLU A 82 -11.05 0.37 8.25
C GLU A 82 -12.35 0.16 7.45
N GLU A 83 -12.48 -1.01 6.82
CA GLU A 83 -13.68 -1.55 6.20
C GLU A 83 -14.50 -2.31 7.26
N THR A 84 -15.66 -1.77 7.62
CA THR A 84 -16.60 -2.40 8.57
C THR A 84 -17.91 -2.73 7.88
N LEU A 85 -18.42 -3.94 8.14
CA LEU A 85 -19.72 -4.40 7.68
C LEU A 85 -20.67 -4.57 8.86
N PHE A 86 -21.62 -3.66 8.99
CA PHE A 86 -22.64 -3.64 10.03
C PHE A 86 -23.79 -4.57 9.64
N ARG A 87 -23.95 -5.66 10.39
CA ARG A 87 -24.99 -6.69 10.20
C ARG A 87 -25.67 -6.99 11.53
N ASP A 88 -26.67 -6.22 11.88
CA ASP A 88 -27.55 -6.45 13.03
C ASP A 88 -29.02 -6.23 12.64
N ASN A 89 -29.94 -6.31 13.61
CA ASN A 89 -31.36 -6.05 13.38
C ASN A 89 -31.67 -4.59 13.02
N THR A 90 -30.72 -3.67 13.20
CA THR A 90 -30.83 -2.24 12.86
C THR A 90 -30.51 -2.02 11.39
N TYR A 91 -29.59 -2.80 10.82
CA TYR A 91 -29.13 -2.72 9.43
C TYR A 91 -29.63 -3.90 8.57
N GLU A 92 -30.95 -4.06 8.44
CA GLU A 92 -31.55 -5.08 7.55
C GLU A 92 -31.06 -4.86 6.10
N GLY A 93 -30.16 -5.73 5.63
CA GLY A 93 -29.51 -5.64 4.31
C GLY A 93 -27.98 -5.48 4.36
N GLY A 94 -27.43 -5.15 5.53
CA GLY A 94 -26.01 -4.92 5.75
C GLY A 94 -25.59 -3.53 5.27
N TYR A 95 -25.05 -2.72 6.17
CA TYR A 95 -24.44 -1.43 5.84
C TYR A 95 -22.92 -1.58 5.86
N ARG A 96 -22.23 -1.10 4.83
CA ARG A 96 -20.76 -1.14 4.75
C ARG A 96 -20.24 0.28 4.83
N ARG A 97 -19.27 0.52 5.72
CA ARG A 97 -18.41 1.69 5.66
C ARG A 97 -17.00 1.26 5.30
N ILE A 98 -16.38 2.00 4.40
CA ILE A 98 -14.96 1.92 4.11
C ILE A 98 -14.39 3.27 4.49
N GLY A 99 -13.35 3.28 5.34
CA GLY A 99 -12.50 4.43 5.57
C GLY A 99 -13.19 5.78 5.85
N PRO A 100 -12.46 6.90 5.73
CA PRO A 100 -13.09 8.18 5.48
C PRO A 100 -13.87 8.14 4.16
N ASP A 101 -14.80 9.07 3.97
CA ASP A 101 -15.56 9.22 2.71
C ASP A 101 -15.16 10.53 2.05
N ILE A 102 -14.19 10.48 1.13
CA ILE A 102 -13.54 11.65 0.56
C ILE A 102 -13.85 11.77 -0.93
N TYR A 103 -14.63 12.79 -1.29
CA TYR A 103 -15.05 12.99 -2.68
C TYR A 103 -15.31 14.45 -3.04
N HIS A 104 -15.13 14.80 -4.31
CA HIS A 104 -15.41 16.13 -4.85
C HIS A 104 -14.71 17.29 -4.13
N ASN A 105 -13.53 17.08 -3.55
CA ASN A 105 -12.71 18.15 -2.99
C ASN A 105 -11.79 18.75 -4.07
N THR A 106 -11.43 20.02 -3.87
CA THR A 106 -10.39 20.70 -4.67
C THR A 106 -9.18 20.94 -3.78
N ILE A 107 -8.06 20.28 -4.10
CA ILE A 107 -6.84 20.26 -3.30
C ILE A 107 -5.71 20.75 -4.20
N VAL A 108 -5.23 21.96 -3.94
CA VAL A 108 -4.25 22.63 -4.81
C VAL A 108 -3.31 23.52 -4.00
N ASN A 109 -2.07 23.70 -4.48
CA ASN A 109 -1.07 24.58 -3.87
C ASN A 109 -0.73 24.29 -2.40
N ASN A 110 -0.93 23.07 -1.93
CA ASN A 110 -0.45 22.59 -0.63
C ASN A 110 0.93 21.97 -0.80
N THR A 111 1.73 21.88 0.27
CA THR A 111 3.01 21.16 0.22
C THR A 111 2.85 19.75 -0.37
N ILE A 112 1.77 19.05 0.00
CA ILE A 112 1.32 17.81 -0.67
C ILE A 112 -0.16 17.94 -1.05
N ASN A 113 -0.48 17.83 -2.34
CA ASN A 113 -1.83 17.94 -2.89
C ASN A 113 -2.58 16.59 -2.92
N ALA A 114 -2.58 15.89 -1.80
CA ALA A 114 -3.09 14.53 -1.69
C ALA A 114 -3.57 14.20 -0.27
N LEU A 115 -4.10 12.99 -0.10
CA LEU A 115 -4.18 12.34 1.20
C LEU A 115 -2.80 11.76 1.52
N PHE A 116 -2.20 12.21 2.60
CA PHE A 116 -0.96 11.69 3.12
C PHE A 116 -1.21 10.58 4.13
N LEU A 117 -0.66 9.40 3.87
CA LEU A 117 -0.69 8.31 4.83
C LEU A 117 0.37 8.58 5.89
N ARG A 118 -0.08 9.11 7.02
CA ARG A 118 0.78 9.47 8.15
C ARG A 118 1.21 8.19 8.84
N ILE A 119 2.51 7.97 8.86
CA ILE A 119 3.15 6.88 9.60
C ILE A 119 4.07 7.58 10.59
N GLU A 120 3.71 7.64 11.88
CA GLU A 120 4.59 8.30 12.85
C GLU A 120 5.85 7.46 13.10
N THR A 121 7.01 8.05 12.82
CA THR A 121 8.33 7.50 13.18
C THR A 121 9.03 8.43 14.16
N LEU A 122 8.52 8.52 15.39
CA LEU A 122 9.33 9.10 16.46
C LEU A 122 10.50 8.17 16.78
N ALA A 123 11.68 8.73 17.03
CA ALA A 123 12.87 7.96 17.37
C ALA A 123 12.61 7.08 18.62
N GLY A 124 12.50 5.77 18.41
CA GLY A 124 12.23 4.78 19.47
C GLY A 124 10.79 4.27 19.53
N GLU A 125 9.86 4.80 18.73
CA GLU A 125 8.49 4.31 18.61
C GLU A 125 8.31 3.36 17.42
N VAL A 126 7.23 2.58 17.45
CA VAL A 126 6.86 1.62 16.40
C VAL A 126 6.17 2.38 15.27
N LEU A 127 6.59 2.13 14.02
CA LEU A 127 5.86 2.57 12.81
C LEU A 127 4.36 2.31 12.97
N ASP A 128 3.49 3.26 12.62
CA ASP A 128 2.05 2.98 12.49
C ASP A 128 1.81 1.92 11.42
N LYS A 129 0.91 0.97 11.71
CA LYS A 129 0.66 -0.19 10.85
C LYS A 129 -0.82 -0.34 10.59
N LEU A 130 -1.16 -0.84 9.40
CA LEU A 130 -2.52 -1.29 9.13
C LEU A 130 -2.73 -2.64 9.82
N THR A 131 -3.51 -2.65 10.89
CA THR A 131 -3.81 -3.84 11.71
C THR A 131 -5.24 -4.35 11.54
N VAL A 132 -6.03 -3.62 10.76
CA VAL A 132 -7.43 -3.91 10.45
C VAL A 132 -7.58 -4.27 8.97
N GLN A 133 -8.78 -4.68 8.59
CA GLN A 133 -9.15 -4.76 7.17
C GLN A 133 -9.31 -3.33 6.65
N GLY A 134 -8.29 -2.81 5.99
CA GLY A 134 -8.30 -1.51 5.34
C GLY A 134 -8.72 -1.60 3.87
N ARG A 135 -9.24 -0.50 3.34
CA ARG A 135 -9.48 -0.35 1.91
C ARG A 135 -9.34 1.11 1.46
N PHE A 136 -8.69 1.32 0.32
CA PHE A 136 -8.62 2.61 -0.37
C PHE A 136 -9.67 2.64 -1.48
N ASP A 137 -10.68 3.49 -1.34
CA ASP A 137 -11.76 3.71 -2.32
C ASP A 137 -12.06 5.19 -2.60
N ASP A 138 -11.31 6.09 -1.97
CA ASP A 138 -11.52 7.54 -2.05
C ASP A 138 -11.08 8.16 -3.39
N ASP A 139 -11.77 9.25 -3.79
CA ASP A 139 -11.46 10.06 -4.99
C ASP A 139 -10.29 11.03 -4.76
N ILE A 140 -9.17 10.52 -4.22
CA ILE A 140 -7.98 11.32 -3.90
C ILE A 140 -6.70 10.48 -4.11
N VAL A 141 -5.62 11.14 -4.52
CA VAL A 141 -4.30 10.50 -4.55
C VAL A 141 -3.88 10.17 -3.13
N HIS A 142 -3.38 8.96 -2.91
CA HIS A 142 -2.78 8.53 -1.64
C HIS A 142 -1.27 8.68 -1.75
N VAL A 143 -0.64 9.37 -0.79
CA VAL A 143 0.82 9.58 -0.76
C VAL A 143 1.42 8.85 0.43
N ILE A 144 2.51 8.12 0.17
CA ILE A 144 3.27 7.38 1.18
C ILE A 144 4.74 7.79 1.07
N THR A 145 5.34 8.31 2.14
CA THR A 145 6.76 8.72 2.16
C THR A 145 7.59 7.95 3.19
N GLU A 146 7.01 6.92 3.81
CA GLU A 146 7.67 6.06 4.78
C GLU A 146 7.23 4.60 4.57
N ALA A 147 7.86 3.66 5.27
CA ALA A 147 7.53 2.25 5.13
C ALA A 147 6.10 1.95 5.63
N PHE A 148 5.18 1.68 4.71
CA PHE A 148 3.80 1.31 5.02
C PHE A 148 3.68 -0.19 5.27
N VAL A 149 3.39 -0.57 6.52
CA VAL A 149 3.31 -1.98 6.92
C VAL A 149 1.86 -2.41 7.11
N ILE A 150 1.44 -3.41 6.34
CA ILE A 150 0.20 -4.15 6.56
C ILE A 150 0.52 -5.29 7.51
N GLN A 151 0.06 -5.18 8.76
CA GLN A 151 0.37 -6.13 9.80
C GLN A 151 -0.69 -7.23 9.90
N GLY A 152 -0.28 -8.45 9.54
CA GLY A 152 -1.07 -9.63 9.82
C GLY A 152 -0.98 -10.04 11.28
N THR A 153 -1.96 -10.81 11.75
CA THR A 153 -1.89 -11.45 13.07
C THR A 153 -1.62 -12.94 12.92
N PRO A 154 -0.44 -13.44 13.35
CA PRO A 154 -0.20 -14.88 13.41
C PRO A 154 -1.30 -15.54 14.26
N GLY A 155 -1.94 -16.57 13.71
CA GLY A 155 -3.25 -17.06 14.16
C GLY A 155 -3.43 -17.37 15.65
N GLY A 156 -4.69 -17.36 16.08
CA GLY A 156 -5.15 -17.62 17.44
C GLY A 156 -6.47 -16.90 17.70
N VAL A 157 -7.32 -17.41 18.60
CA VAL A 157 -8.55 -16.73 19.01
C VAL A 157 -8.21 -15.68 20.07
N PHE A 158 -8.76 -14.47 19.96
CA PHE A 158 -8.79 -13.52 21.07
C PHE A 158 -9.89 -13.99 22.03
N ALA A 159 -9.56 -14.16 23.31
CA ALA A 159 -10.51 -14.55 24.33
C ALA A 159 -10.73 -13.36 25.26
N GLU A 160 -11.93 -12.80 25.24
CA GLU A 160 -12.36 -11.78 26.19
C GLU A 160 -13.43 -12.36 27.10
N GLU A 161 -13.48 -11.92 28.36
CA GLU A 161 -14.55 -12.31 29.27
C GLU A 161 -15.84 -11.60 28.86
N ASP A 162 -16.93 -12.37 28.68
CA ASP A 162 -18.24 -11.82 28.35
C ASP A 162 -18.68 -10.86 29.46
N ALA A 163 -18.74 -9.56 29.14
CA ALA A 163 -19.15 -8.51 30.06
C ALA A 163 -20.56 -8.74 30.64
N ASN A 164 -21.41 -9.49 29.94
CA ASN A 164 -22.77 -9.84 30.38
C ASN A 164 -22.83 -11.18 31.13
N ASN A 165 -21.77 -11.99 31.10
CA ASN A 165 -21.72 -13.30 31.73
C ASN A 165 -20.31 -13.66 32.23
N PRO A 166 -19.92 -13.14 33.42
CA PRO A 166 -18.61 -13.38 34.03
C PRO A 166 -18.29 -14.88 34.14
N GLY A 167 -17.09 -15.28 33.73
CA GLY A 167 -16.62 -16.66 33.62
C GLY A 167 -16.86 -17.32 32.26
N THR A 168 -17.48 -16.64 31.30
CA THR A 168 -17.61 -17.10 29.90
C THR A 168 -16.60 -16.36 29.02
N LEU A 169 -15.85 -17.06 28.17
CA LEU A 169 -14.94 -16.45 27.21
C LEU A 169 -15.62 -16.33 25.84
N LEU A 170 -15.66 -15.12 25.29
CA LEU A 170 -15.97 -14.84 23.91
C LEU A 170 -14.71 -15.03 23.08
N TYR A 171 -14.77 -15.93 22.10
CA TYR A 171 -13.68 -16.15 21.16
C TYR A 171 -13.94 -15.35 19.89
N THR A 172 -13.22 -14.25 19.74
CA THR A 172 -13.28 -13.42 18.53
C THR A 172 -12.09 -13.76 17.64
N ALA A 173 -12.33 -13.89 16.33
CA ALA A 173 -11.24 -14.00 15.38
C ALA A 173 -10.41 -12.70 15.44
N ARG A 174 -9.08 -12.81 15.46
CA ARG A 174 -8.25 -11.62 15.30
C ARG A 174 -8.47 -11.07 13.89
N THR A 175 -8.66 -9.76 13.79
CA THR A 175 -8.62 -9.09 12.50
C THR A 175 -7.23 -9.27 11.91
N ASP A 176 -7.19 -9.73 10.67
CA ASP A 176 -5.95 -9.85 9.91
C ASP A 176 -5.77 -8.56 9.12
N GLY A 177 -4.58 -7.99 9.15
CA GLY A 177 -4.26 -6.81 8.37
C GLY A 177 -4.40 -7.14 6.89
N ARG A 178 -5.33 -6.46 6.22
CA ARG A 178 -5.54 -6.61 4.79
C ARG A 178 -5.80 -5.25 4.20
N LEU A 179 -5.09 -4.88 3.14
CA LEU A 179 -5.44 -3.72 2.33
C LEU A 179 -6.09 -4.16 1.03
N ALA A 180 -7.28 -3.65 0.72
CA ALA A 180 -7.76 -3.60 -0.65
C ALA A 180 -7.57 -2.21 -1.25
N ILE A 181 -7.38 -2.17 -2.57
CA ILE A 181 -7.29 -0.93 -3.31
C ILE A 181 -8.26 -1.05 -4.49
N ASP A 182 -9.12 -0.05 -4.64
CA ASP A 182 -10.16 -0.06 -5.66
C ASP A 182 -9.63 0.34 -7.05
N PRO A 183 -10.30 -0.11 -8.13
CA PRO A 183 -9.91 0.25 -9.49
C PRO A 183 -9.87 1.77 -9.70
N GLY A 184 -8.76 2.28 -10.24
CA GLY A 184 -8.56 3.71 -10.50
C GLY A 184 -7.90 4.47 -9.36
N THR A 185 -7.66 3.85 -8.20
CA THR A 185 -6.88 4.48 -7.12
C THR A 185 -5.43 4.73 -7.58
N ILE A 186 -4.92 5.90 -7.22
CA ILE A 186 -3.54 6.33 -7.47
C ILE A 186 -2.82 6.38 -6.12
N VAL A 187 -1.74 5.61 -6.00
CA VAL A 187 -0.82 5.61 -4.86
C VAL A 187 0.53 6.14 -5.34
N LYS A 188 0.97 7.24 -4.74
CA LYS A 188 2.23 7.90 -5.04
C LYS A 188 3.21 7.71 -3.88
N LEU A 189 4.45 7.36 -4.19
CA LEU A 189 5.47 7.01 -3.21
C LEU A 189 6.76 7.80 -3.44
N LYS A 190 7.48 8.10 -2.35
CA LYS A 190 8.84 8.68 -2.39
C LYS A 190 9.63 8.16 -1.21
N ASP A 191 10.83 7.61 -1.45
CA ASP A 191 11.70 7.03 -0.41
C ASP A 191 10.97 6.00 0.48
N ALA A 192 9.93 5.35 -0.05
CA ALA A 192 8.98 4.54 0.69
C ALA A 192 8.83 3.14 0.10
N ARG A 193 8.23 2.23 0.88
CA ARG A 193 7.86 0.88 0.42
C ARG A 193 6.58 0.41 1.09
N ILE A 194 5.94 -0.58 0.48
CA ILE A 194 4.81 -1.29 1.07
C ILE A 194 5.30 -2.66 1.54
N GLU A 195 5.10 -2.98 2.82
CA GLU A 195 5.40 -4.29 3.39
C GLU A 195 4.11 -5.03 3.75
N VAL A 196 3.87 -6.16 3.07
CA VAL A 196 2.82 -7.09 3.43
C VAL A 196 3.40 -8.08 4.42
N ALA A 197 3.16 -7.84 5.71
CA ALA A 197 3.76 -8.62 6.78
C ALA A 197 3.18 -10.05 6.84
N VAL A 198 3.71 -10.83 7.75
CA VAL A 198 3.38 -12.24 7.95
C VAL A 198 1.87 -12.44 8.14
N GLY A 199 1.29 -13.28 7.28
CA GLY A 199 -0.15 -13.57 7.30
C GLY A 199 -1.03 -12.47 6.70
N ALA A 200 -0.50 -11.27 6.49
CA ALA A 200 -1.24 -10.14 5.95
C ALA A 200 -1.58 -10.30 4.47
N GLN A 201 -2.49 -9.45 3.97
CA GLN A 201 -2.95 -9.52 2.58
C GLN A 201 -2.94 -8.15 1.88
N LEU A 202 -2.55 -8.14 0.61
CA LEU A 202 -2.70 -6.99 -0.28
C LEU A 202 -3.50 -7.40 -1.52
N LEU A 203 -4.64 -6.73 -1.74
CA LEU A 203 -5.52 -6.94 -2.88
C LEU A 203 -5.60 -5.66 -3.72
N ALA A 204 -4.81 -5.59 -4.78
CA ALA A 204 -4.82 -4.49 -5.75
C ALA A 204 -5.31 -5.02 -7.09
N GLU A 205 -6.63 -5.03 -7.29
CA GLU A 205 -7.25 -5.62 -8.48
C GLU A 205 -8.07 -4.59 -9.24
N GLY A 206 -7.40 -3.89 -10.16
CA GLY A 206 -8.00 -2.91 -11.06
C GLY A 206 -8.84 -3.54 -12.17
N THR A 207 -9.01 -2.77 -13.23
CA THR A 207 -9.64 -3.22 -14.48
C THR A 207 -8.86 -2.67 -15.67
N GLY A 208 -9.08 -3.24 -16.87
CA GLY A 208 -8.43 -2.73 -18.08
C GLY A 208 -8.83 -1.31 -18.49
N GLN A 209 -9.84 -0.70 -17.85
CA GLN A 209 -10.20 0.71 -18.06
C GLN A 209 -9.68 1.60 -16.94
N ASN A 210 -9.73 1.11 -15.70
CA ASN A 210 -9.29 1.81 -14.50
C ASN A 210 -8.23 0.93 -13.80
N PRO A 211 -6.97 0.97 -14.25
CA PRO A 211 -5.89 0.29 -13.55
C PRO A 211 -5.64 0.96 -12.20
N ILE A 212 -5.04 0.22 -11.27
CA ILE A 212 -4.50 0.80 -10.03
C ILE A 212 -3.07 1.26 -10.34
N VAL A 213 -2.72 2.48 -9.92
CA VAL A 213 -1.42 3.08 -10.23
C VAL A 213 -0.57 3.17 -8.97
N PHE A 214 0.62 2.59 -9.00
CA PHE A 214 1.70 2.84 -8.06
C PHE A 214 2.83 3.55 -8.79
N THR A 215 3.17 4.77 -8.37
CA THR A 215 4.16 5.59 -9.07
C THR A 215 4.90 6.53 -8.11
N SER A 216 5.89 7.25 -8.63
CA SER A 216 6.62 8.29 -7.91
C SER A 216 5.72 9.45 -7.49
N LEU A 217 6.07 10.10 -6.37
CA LEU A 217 5.42 11.33 -5.89
C LEU A 217 5.39 12.44 -6.96
N VAL A 218 6.43 12.49 -7.79
CA VAL A 218 6.63 13.53 -8.80
C VAL A 218 6.14 13.12 -10.20
N ASP A 219 5.46 11.98 -10.32
CA ASP A 219 4.88 11.56 -11.60
C ASP A 219 3.57 12.31 -11.91
N ASP A 220 3.70 13.43 -12.62
CA ASP A 220 2.58 14.30 -13.01
C ASP A 220 1.69 13.71 -14.12
N ARG A 221 1.94 12.49 -14.60
CA ARG A 221 0.99 11.79 -15.49
C ARG A 221 -0.29 11.39 -14.75
N PHE A 222 -0.24 11.26 -13.43
CA PHE A 222 -1.35 10.80 -12.59
C PHE A 222 -1.67 11.81 -11.47
N GLY A 223 -2.94 12.10 -11.29
CA GLY A 223 -3.43 13.10 -10.36
C GLY A 223 -4.92 12.99 -10.10
N ALA A 224 -5.40 13.67 -9.06
CA ALA A 224 -6.80 13.77 -8.71
C ALA A 224 -7.08 15.09 -7.99
N SER A 225 -8.34 15.35 -7.64
CA SER A 225 -8.73 16.47 -6.76
C SER A 225 -8.26 17.85 -7.21
N GLY A 226 -8.11 18.08 -8.52
CA GLY A 226 -7.86 19.41 -9.10
C GLY A 226 -6.44 19.69 -9.57
N THR A 227 -5.48 18.79 -9.32
CA THR A 227 -4.10 18.91 -9.81
C THR A 227 -3.47 17.54 -10.10
N PHE A 228 -2.43 17.55 -10.93
CA PHE A 228 -1.57 16.40 -11.19
C PHE A 228 -0.23 16.51 -10.45
N ASP A 229 0.25 17.74 -10.28
CA ASP A 229 1.34 18.06 -9.37
C ASP A 229 0.91 17.81 -7.91
N THR A 230 1.50 16.77 -7.35
CA THR A 230 1.20 16.28 -5.99
C THR A 230 2.12 16.87 -4.93
N SER A 231 3.23 17.54 -5.30
CA SER A 231 4.21 18.09 -4.37
C SER A 231 4.73 19.45 -4.86
N THR A 232 4.33 20.53 -4.19
CA THR A 232 4.80 21.87 -4.58
C THR A 232 6.28 22.12 -4.24
N GLN A 233 6.95 21.16 -3.57
CA GLN A 233 8.38 21.24 -3.27
C GLN A 233 9.25 20.64 -4.37
N ASP A 234 8.65 19.87 -5.29
CA ASP A 234 9.35 19.09 -6.31
C ASP A 234 8.94 19.51 -7.75
N VAL A 235 8.55 20.78 -7.94
CA VAL A 235 7.92 21.34 -9.17
C VAL A 235 8.74 21.30 -10.48
N ASP A 236 9.98 20.78 -10.45
CA ASP A 236 10.84 20.59 -11.63
C ASP A 236 11.63 19.27 -11.54
N VAL A 237 11.12 18.31 -10.75
CA VAL A 237 11.74 16.99 -10.59
C VAL A 237 10.97 16.01 -11.47
N GLU A 238 11.65 15.48 -12.49
CA GLU A 238 11.09 14.40 -13.30
C GLU A 238 11.19 13.07 -12.54
N PRO A 239 10.19 12.19 -12.63
CA PRO A 239 10.25 10.89 -11.98
C PRO A 239 11.39 10.04 -12.54
N ALA A 240 12.10 9.35 -11.66
CA ALA A 240 13.23 8.50 -12.01
C ALA A 240 13.02 7.06 -11.50
N PRO A 241 13.51 6.05 -12.24
CA PRO A 241 13.58 4.68 -11.72
C PRO A 241 14.31 4.67 -10.37
N GLY A 242 13.71 4.03 -9.36
CA GLY A 242 14.25 4.00 -8.00
C GLY A 242 13.76 5.11 -7.07
N ASP A 243 12.81 5.97 -7.48
CA ASP A 243 12.22 7.00 -6.59
C ASP A 243 11.54 6.42 -5.33
N TRP A 244 11.19 5.14 -5.36
CA TRP A 244 10.67 4.40 -4.22
C TRP A 244 11.08 2.92 -4.28
N GLY A 245 10.95 2.20 -3.16
CA GLY A 245 11.48 0.84 -3.04
C GLY A 245 10.68 -0.20 -3.82
N GLY A 246 9.42 -0.41 -3.46
CA GLY A 246 8.61 -1.47 -4.05
C GLY A 246 7.60 -2.06 -3.07
N ILE A 247 7.09 -3.24 -3.42
CA ILE A 247 6.15 -4.02 -2.59
C ILE A 247 6.83 -5.31 -2.15
N TYR A 248 7.00 -5.46 -0.84
CA TYR A 248 7.64 -6.62 -0.23
C TYR A 248 6.61 -7.53 0.45
N PHE A 249 6.50 -8.76 -0.02
CA PHE A 249 5.66 -9.80 0.55
C PHE A 249 6.48 -10.71 1.48
N HIS A 250 6.21 -10.61 2.79
CA HIS A 250 6.80 -11.49 3.81
C HIS A 250 6.27 -12.93 3.72
N TYR A 251 6.90 -13.83 4.48
CA TYR A 251 6.50 -15.23 4.54
C TYR A 251 5.02 -15.39 4.93
N VAL A 252 4.33 -16.31 4.24
CA VAL A 252 2.91 -16.65 4.46
C VAL A 252 1.95 -15.49 4.17
N SER A 253 2.43 -14.34 3.71
CA SER A 253 1.57 -13.27 3.21
C SER A 253 0.88 -13.66 1.91
N MET A 254 -0.18 -12.93 1.57
CA MET A 254 -0.95 -13.12 0.34
C MET A 254 -1.00 -11.83 -0.48
N GLY A 255 -0.95 -11.98 -1.80
CA GLY A 255 -1.03 -10.85 -2.73
C GLY A 255 -1.85 -11.18 -3.96
N SER A 256 -2.67 -10.23 -4.40
CA SER A 256 -3.26 -10.28 -5.74
C SER A 256 -3.12 -8.90 -6.39
N LEU A 257 -2.31 -8.84 -7.43
CA LEU A 257 -2.12 -7.67 -8.28
C LEU A 257 -2.72 -8.01 -9.64
N ASP A 258 -3.77 -7.30 -10.05
CA ASP A 258 -4.42 -7.48 -11.35
C ASP A 258 -4.71 -6.11 -11.96
N HIS A 259 -4.32 -5.88 -13.22
CA HIS A 259 -4.42 -4.58 -13.88
C HIS A 259 -3.80 -3.45 -13.05
N VAL A 260 -2.58 -3.68 -12.57
CA VAL A 260 -1.76 -2.68 -11.89
C VAL A 260 -0.80 -2.03 -12.89
N LEU A 261 -0.59 -0.72 -12.79
CA LEU A 261 0.54 -0.02 -13.37
C LEU A 261 1.51 0.31 -12.25
N LEU A 262 2.74 -0.22 -12.32
CA LEU A 262 3.78 0.01 -11.33
C LEU A 262 5.02 0.61 -12.03
N THR A 263 5.36 1.84 -11.64
CA THR A 263 6.44 2.62 -12.25
C THR A 263 7.37 3.24 -11.23
N PHE A 264 8.62 3.48 -11.65
CA PHE A 264 9.64 4.19 -10.88
C PHE A 264 10.03 3.55 -9.53
N ALA A 265 9.71 2.27 -9.33
CA ALA A 265 10.13 1.52 -8.15
C ALA A 265 11.57 1.00 -8.29
N GLY A 266 12.04 0.26 -7.28
CA GLY A 266 13.33 -0.42 -7.34
C GLY A 266 14.48 0.31 -6.64
N GLY A 267 14.19 1.24 -5.72
CA GLY A 267 15.20 2.10 -5.09
C GLY A 267 15.47 1.83 -3.61
N ASP A 268 16.23 2.75 -3.01
CA ASP A 268 16.62 2.70 -1.61
C ASP A 268 15.52 3.25 -0.69
N THR A 269 15.31 2.59 0.45
CA THR A 269 14.33 3.05 1.44
C THR A 269 14.89 2.91 2.86
N PRO A 270 14.47 3.76 3.80
CA PRO A 270 14.92 3.67 5.18
C PRO A 270 14.40 2.38 5.83
N ILE A 271 15.32 1.62 6.41
CA ILE A 271 15.06 0.52 7.34
C ILE A 271 15.64 0.88 8.71
N GLU A 272 15.44 0.02 9.70
CA GLU A 272 15.87 0.30 11.07
C GLU A 272 17.41 0.49 11.13
N GLY A 273 17.86 1.74 11.27
CA GLY A 273 19.27 2.12 11.45
C GLY A 273 20.07 2.39 10.17
N ARG A 274 19.50 2.24 8.96
CA ARG A 274 20.19 2.49 7.67
C ARG A 274 19.22 2.48 6.49
N PHE A 275 19.74 2.55 5.26
CA PHE A 275 18.97 2.35 4.03
C PHE A 275 19.23 0.95 3.46
N ALA A 276 18.31 0.47 2.63
CA ALA A 276 18.45 -0.74 1.84
C ALA A 276 17.61 -0.65 0.57
N ASP A 277 18.11 -1.27 -0.51
CA ASP A 277 17.39 -1.37 -1.78
C ASP A 277 16.40 -2.54 -1.78
N PHE A 278 15.30 -2.34 -2.52
CA PHE A 278 14.25 -3.33 -2.71
C PHE A 278 13.88 -3.45 -4.18
N ASN A 279 13.61 -4.67 -4.65
CA ASN A 279 13.03 -4.84 -5.98
C ASN A 279 11.63 -4.21 -6.03
N PRO A 280 11.15 -3.80 -7.22
CA PRO A 280 9.77 -3.35 -7.42
C PRO A 280 8.74 -4.30 -6.80
N ILE A 281 8.93 -5.61 -6.94
CA ILE A 281 8.18 -6.66 -6.23
C ILE A 281 9.13 -7.70 -5.65
N GLU A 282 9.01 -7.97 -4.35
CA GLU A 282 9.70 -9.08 -3.68
C GLU A 282 8.70 -10.09 -3.10
N ILE A 283 8.89 -11.39 -3.41
CA ILE A 283 8.00 -12.48 -3.00
C ILE A 283 8.81 -13.51 -2.20
N HIS A 284 8.73 -13.47 -0.87
CA HIS A 284 9.49 -14.37 0.00
C HIS A 284 8.56 -15.36 0.69
N ARG A 285 8.48 -16.60 0.18
CA ARG A 285 7.60 -17.66 0.71
C ARG A 285 6.14 -17.21 0.90
N ALA A 286 5.66 -16.39 -0.01
CA ALA A 286 4.32 -15.82 -0.03
C ALA A 286 3.47 -16.46 -1.14
N ASN A 287 2.14 -16.29 -1.04
CA ASN A 287 1.21 -16.69 -2.10
C ASN A 287 0.75 -15.44 -2.86
N VAL A 288 1.34 -15.21 -4.03
CA VAL A 288 1.11 -13.98 -4.78
C VAL A 288 0.70 -14.29 -6.22
N ARG A 289 -0.36 -13.62 -6.66
CA ARG A 289 -0.81 -13.55 -8.04
C ARG A 289 -0.52 -12.17 -8.60
N ILE A 290 0.07 -12.14 -9.80
CA ILE A 290 0.35 -10.93 -10.57
C ILE A 290 -0.14 -11.19 -11.99
N ALA A 291 -1.23 -10.54 -12.38
CA ALA A 291 -1.88 -10.72 -13.66
C ALA A 291 -2.11 -9.40 -14.39
N ASN A 292 -2.03 -9.42 -15.72
CA ASN A 292 -2.46 -8.32 -16.60
C ASN A 292 -1.92 -6.92 -16.20
N SER A 293 -0.76 -6.88 -15.55
CA SER A 293 -0.18 -5.66 -14.98
C SER A 293 0.99 -5.18 -15.82
N THR A 294 1.29 -3.88 -15.74
CA THR A 294 2.39 -3.24 -16.44
C THR A 294 3.44 -2.80 -15.43
N PHE A 295 4.68 -3.21 -15.66
CA PHE A 295 5.86 -2.77 -14.93
C PHE A 295 6.76 -2.02 -15.89
N GLU A 296 6.82 -0.69 -15.75
CA GLU A 296 7.65 0.14 -16.61
C GLU A 296 8.51 1.14 -15.85
N GLU A 297 9.68 1.45 -16.41
CA GLU A 297 10.57 2.49 -15.88
C GLU A 297 10.96 2.25 -14.41
N ASN A 298 11.09 0.98 -14.02
CA ASN A 298 11.58 0.58 -12.71
C ASN A 298 13.09 0.29 -12.74
N GLU A 299 13.74 0.49 -11.62
CA GLU A 299 15.08 0.00 -11.34
C GLU A 299 15.02 -1.45 -10.81
N ASP A 300 16.14 -2.16 -10.78
CA ASP A 300 16.19 -3.57 -10.41
C ASP A 300 16.25 -3.85 -8.91
N GLY A 301 16.46 -2.81 -8.08
CA GLY A 301 16.39 -2.87 -6.62
C GLY A 301 17.39 -3.74 -5.90
N VAL A 302 18.51 -4.15 -6.53
CA VAL A 302 19.50 -5.00 -5.84
C VAL A 302 20.23 -4.26 -4.72
N ASP A 303 20.20 -4.82 -3.51
CA ASP A 303 20.96 -4.30 -2.36
C ASP A 303 22.40 -4.82 -2.37
N VAL A 304 23.37 -3.91 -2.48
CA VAL A 304 24.80 -4.25 -2.57
C VAL A 304 25.44 -4.59 -1.22
N GLY A 305 24.73 -4.38 -0.10
CA GLY A 305 25.21 -4.63 1.25
C GLY A 305 25.44 -6.11 1.57
N ASN A 306 24.81 -7.02 0.81
CA ASN A 306 24.85 -8.47 0.98
C ASN A 306 24.63 -8.92 2.43
N ASP A 307 23.64 -8.32 3.08
CA ASP A 307 23.20 -8.71 4.41
C ASP A 307 21.69 -8.99 4.42
N ASN A 308 21.14 -9.21 5.61
CA ASN A 308 19.77 -9.65 5.76
C ASN A 308 18.72 -8.51 5.76
N ARG A 309 19.07 -7.25 5.49
CA ARG A 309 18.14 -6.09 5.45
C ARG A 309 17.15 -6.07 6.64
N ASN A 310 17.66 -6.25 7.85
CA ASN A 310 16.90 -6.40 9.11
C ASN A 310 15.85 -7.54 9.11
N GLY A 311 16.15 -8.67 8.47
CA GLY A 311 15.25 -9.83 8.41
C GLY A 311 14.50 -9.98 7.08
N ARG A 312 14.72 -9.08 6.12
CA ARG A 312 14.11 -9.08 4.78
C ARG A 312 14.94 -9.88 3.75
N GLY A 313 15.98 -10.58 4.18
CA GLY A 313 16.85 -11.40 3.32
C GLY A 313 17.76 -10.56 2.44
N VAL A 314 18.64 -11.21 1.67
CA VAL A 314 19.31 -10.57 0.50
C VAL A 314 18.35 -10.58 -0.70
N ASN A 315 18.63 -9.86 -1.76
CA ASN A 315 17.93 -9.99 -3.04
C ASN A 315 18.93 -10.07 -4.22
N THR A 316 18.39 -10.14 -5.44
CA THR A 316 19.16 -10.12 -6.69
C THR A 316 18.49 -9.15 -7.66
N PRO A 317 19.20 -8.64 -8.68
CA PRO A 317 18.60 -7.76 -9.70
C PRO A 317 17.35 -8.41 -10.31
N ALA A 318 16.21 -7.71 -10.27
CA ALA A 318 14.98 -8.04 -10.99
C ALA A 318 13.88 -6.99 -10.80
N VAL A 319 12.91 -6.95 -11.71
CA VAL A 319 11.63 -6.28 -11.44
C VAL A 319 10.81 -7.10 -10.42
N ILE A 320 10.68 -8.40 -10.65
CA ILE A 320 10.04 -9.34 -9.71
C ILE A 320 11.08 -10.32 -9.19
N PHE A 321 11.40 -10.24 -7.91
CA PHE A 321 12.28 -11.17 -7.23
C PHE A 321 11.50 -12.19 -6.41
N VAL A 322 11.78 -13.48 -6.61
CA VAL A 322 11.05 -14.59 -5.99
C VAL A 322 12.00 -15.50 -5.24
N ARG A 323 11.69 -15.75 -3.97
CA ARG A 323 12.42 -16.67 -3.09
C ARG A 323 11.49 -17.66 -2.38
N GLY A 324 11.66 -18.94 -2.68
CA GLY A 324 10.97 -20.05 -2.03
C GLY A 324 9.44 -19.96 -2.12
N ALA A 325 8.91 -19.40 -3.21
CA ALA A 325 7.48 -19.18 -3.42
C ALA A 325 7.06 -19.69 -4.81
N GLN A 326 5.83 -20.14 -4.98
CA GLN A 326 5.30 -20.52 -6.30
C GLN A 326 4.27 -19.48 -6.74
N PRO A 327 4.66 -18.31 -7.27
CA PRO A 327 3.71 -17.28 -7.68
C PRO A 327 3.03 -17.61 -9.01
N VAL A 328 1.92 -16.94 -9.25
CA VAL A 328 1.29 -16.83 -10.57
C VAL A 328 1.68 -15.48 -11.16
N ILE A 329 2.40 -15.48 -12.29
CA ILE A 329 2.86 -14.28 -13.00
C ILE A 329 2.42 -14.41 -14.45
N VAL A 330 1.26 -13.83 -14.80
CA VAL A 330 0.61 -14.07 -16.10
C VAL A 330 0.16 -12.82 -16.84
N GLY A 331 0.34 -12.79 -18.16
CA GLY A 331 -0.23 -11.72 -19.00
C GLY A 331 0.33 -10.31 -18.74
N ASN A 332 1.44 -10.18 -18.00
CA ASN A 332 2.02 -8.89 -17.64
C ASN A 332 2.85 -8.29 -18.78
N LEU A 333 3.04 -6.98 -18.75
CA LEU A 333 3.95 -6.24 -19.62
C LEU A 333 5.13 -5.71 -18.79
N PHE A 334 6.35 -6.03 -19.20
CA PHE A 334 7.59 -5.47 -18.65
C PHE A 334 8.25 -4.62 -19.73
N GLN A 335 8.43 -3.33 -19.46
CA GLN A 335 8.95 -2.40 -20.46
C GLN A 335 9.90 -1.35 -19.87
N ASN A 336 11.03 -1.07 -20.52
CA ASN A 336 11.92 0.04 -20.12
C ASN A 336 12.42 -0.01 -18.67
N ASN A 337 12.50 -1.21 -18.07
CA ASN A 337 13.09 -1.37 -16.73
C ASN A 337 14.61 -1.47 -16.86
N ILE A 338 15.34 -0.81 -15.97
CA ILE A 338 16.79 -0.62 -16.04
C ILE A 338 17.49 -1.27 -14.85
N ALA A 339 18.74 -1.70 -15.04
CA ALA A 339 19.58 -2.10 -13.92
C ALA A 339 19.97 -0.90 -13.07
N ASN A 340 20.17 -1.11 -11.77
CA ASN A 340 20.80 -0.11 -10.95
C ASN A 340 22.27 0.05 -11.35
N ASN A 341 22.86 1.23 -11.30
CA ASN A 341 24.27 1.40 -11.68
C ASN A 341 25.25 1.11 -10.53
N GLN A 342 24.79 0.46 -9.45
CA GLN A 342 25.58 0.31 -8.23
C GLN A 342 26.54 -0.90 -8.26
N LEU A 343 26.26 -1.94 -9.06
CA LEU A 343 27.20 -3.07 -9.20
C LEU A 343 28.20 -2.84 -10.36
N PRO A 344 29.51 -3.04 -10.13
CA PRO A 344 30.57 -2.72 -11.09
C PRO A 344 30.76 -3.75 -12.24
N ASP A 345 29.87 -4.73 -12.39
CA ASP A 345 30.02 -5.83 -13.36
C ASP A 345 29.05 -5.70 -14.55
N PRO A 346 29.47 -5.92 -15.82
CA PRO A 346 28.58 -6.06 -16.98
C PRO A 346 27.49 -7.17 -16.88
N GLU A 347 27.50 -7.99 -15.83
CA GLU A 347 26.38 -8.89 -15.48
C GLU A 347 25.25 -8.22 -14.67
N ASN A 348 25.40 -6.95 -14.32
CA ASN A 348 24.37 -6.13 -13.69
C ASN A 348 23.27 -5.78 -14.68
N ARG A 349 22.29 -6.68 -14.77
CA ARG A 349 21.18 -6.57 -15.72
C ARG A 349 19.91 -6.73 -14.93
N ALA A 350 18.89 -5.94 -15.24
CA ALA A 350 17.54 -6.09 -14.73
C ALA A 350 16.78 -7.17 -15.52
N PRO A 351 16.70 -8.44 -15.06
CA PRO A 351 15.71 -9.36 -15.60
C PRO A 351 14.31 -8.91 -15.20
N ALA A 352 13.33 -9.22 -16.05
CA ALA A 352 11.93 -9.06 -15.67
C ALA A 352 11.60 -9.88 -14.41
N ILE A 353 12.17 -11.09 -14.31
CA ILE A 353 11.90 -12.02 -13.21
C ILE A 353 13.21 -12.71 -12.78
N SER A 354 13.50 -12.72 -11.49
CA SER A 354 14.51 -13.60 -10.88
C SER A 354 13.80 -14.54 -9.91
N ILE A 355 14.00 -15.85 -10.06
CA ILE A 355 13.29 -16.86 -9.29
C ILE A 355 14.20 -18.01 -8.89
N ASP A 356 14.30 -18.31 -7.60
CA ASP A 356 15.20 -19.37 -7.14
C ASP A 356 14.68 -20.78 -7.48
N VAL A 357 15.60 -21.74 -7.60
CA VAL A 357 15.27 -23.13 -7.94
C VAL A 357 14.23 -23.80 -7.02
N ASN A 358 14.11 -23.39 -5.75
CA ASN A 358 13.13 -23.97 -4.83
C ASN A 358 11.70 -23.50 -5.12
N SER A 359 11.54 -22.44 -5.91
CA SER A 359 10.28 -21.92 -6.40
C SER A 359 9.74 -22.69 -7.62
N LEU A 360 10.51 -23.64 -8.16
CA LEU A 360 10.16 -24.47 -9.33
C LEU A 360 9.88 -25.94 -8.94
N SER A 361 9.02 -26.13 -7.94
CA SER A 361 8.68 -27.46 -7.42
C SER A 361 7.84 -28.30 -8.40
N SER A 362 7.63 -29.59 -8.09
CA SER A 362 6.72 -30.46 -8.86
C SER A 362 5.24 -30.27 -8.50
N THR A 363 4.91 -29.36 -7.58
CA THR A 363 3.53 -29.09 -7.19
C THR A 363 2.82 -28.32 -8.30
N ARG A 364 1.65 -28.82 -8.71
CA ARG A 364 0.82 -28.18 -9.72
C ARG A 364 0.21 -26.89 -9.18
N LEU A 365 0.42 -25.78 -9.88
CA LEU A 365 -0.17 -24.48 -9.61
C LEU A 365 -1.02 -24.03 -10.79
N ALA A 366 -2.29 -23.74 -10.53
CA ALA A 366 -3.19 -23.09 -11.48
C ALA A 366 -3.38 -21.62 -11.07
N ASP A 367 -3.76 -20.77 -12.03
CA ASP A 367 -4.19 -19.42 -11.70
C ASP A 367 -5.52 -19.50 -10.91
N PRO A 368 -5.59 -19.05 -9.64
CA PRO A 368 -6.84 -19.03 -8.88
C PRO A 368 -7.82 -17.97 -9.40
N GLY A 369 -7.35 -17.03 -10.21
CA GLY A 369 -8.09 -15.84 -10.59
C GLY A 369 -8.05 -14.75 -9.52
N ARG A 370 -8.87 -13.72 -9.71
CA ARG A 370 -9.06 -12.60 -8.82
C ARG A 370 -9.62 -13.03 -7.47
N SER A 371 -9.17 -12.35 -6.42
CA SER A 371 -9.69 -12.44 -5.05
C SER A 371 -10.98 -11.65 -4.86
N THR A 372 -11.25 -10.68 -5.73
CA THR A 372 -12.45 -9.83 -5.70
C THR A 372 -13.21 -9.92 -7.03
N GLY A 373 -14.53 -9.77 -6.96
CA GLY A 373 -15.38 -9.77 -8.15
C GLY A 373 -15.46 -11.13 -8.85
N PHE A 374 -15.46 -11.11 -10.19
CA PHE A 374 -15.46 -12.33 -11.00
C PHE A 374 -14.05 -12.94 -11.07
N ILE A 375 -13.99 -14.27 -11.14
CA ILE A 375 -12.73 -15.05 -11.07
C ILE A 375 -11.67 -14.57 -12.08
N ASP A 376 -12.02 -14.22 -13.32
CA ASP A 376 -11.07 -13.69 -14.34
C ASP A 376 -9.69 -14.42 -14.37
N ASP A 377 -9.73 -15.76 -14.44
CA ASP A 377 -8.56 -16.63 -14.45
C ASP A 377 -7.88 -16.70 -15.82
N PHE A 378 -6.56 -16.85 -15.83
CA PHE A 378 -5.76 -17.03 -17.04
C PHE A 378 -5.91 -18.46 -17.60
N ARG A 379 -6.82 -18.63 -18.57
CA ARG A 379 -7.25 -19.95 -19.06
C ARG A 379 -6.39 -20.59 -20.14
N ASP A 380 -5.58 -19.81 -20.85
CA ASP A 380 -4.78 -20.33 -21.98
C ASP A 380 -3.78 -21.40 -21.54
N TYR A 381 -3.36 -21.36 -20.27
CA TYR A 381 -2.44 -22.34 -19.66
C TYR A 381 -2.96 -22.71 -18.27
N PRO A 382 -3.76 -23.79 -18.14
CA PRO A 382 -4.56 -24.06 -16.94
C PRO A 382 -3.74 -24.41 -15.69
N ALA A 383 -2.44 -24.71 -15.83
CA ALA A 383 -1.49 -24.85 -14.72
C ALA A 383 -0.04 -24.97 -15.21
N ASN A 384 0.89 -24.85 -14.26
CA ASN A 384 2.28 -25.27 -14.39
C ASN A 384 2.69 -26.17 -13.20
N MET A 385 3.79 -26.93 -13.35
CA MET A 385 4.50 -27.53 -12.21
C MET A 385 5.52 -26.50 -11.72
N GLY A 386 5.39 -26.03 -10.48
CA GLY A 386 6.18 -24.90 -9.99
C GLY A 386 5.42 -23.58 -10.15
N ALA A 387 6.13 -22.45 -10.10
CA ALA A 387 5.55 -21.14 -10.40
C ALA A 387 4.89 -21.08 -11.79
N LEU A 388 3.75 -20.40 -11.93
CA LEU A 388 3.03 -20.27 -13.20
C LEU A 388 3.44 -18.95 -13.87
N VAL A 389 4.40 -19.02 -14.81
CA VAL A 389 4.91 -17.84 -15.54
C VAL A 389 4.56 -17.96 -17.02
N ARG A 390 3.53 -17.26 -17.50
CA ARG A 390 2.98 -17.43 -18.87
C ARG A 390 2.39 -16.13 -19.46
N GLY A 391 2.44 -15.98 -20.78
CA GLY A 391 1.78 -14.85 -21.46
C GLY A 391 2.38 -13.46 -21.17
N ASN A 392 3.47 -13.37 -20.40
CA ASN A 392 4.15 -12.10 -20.13
C ASN A 392 4.88 -11.61 -21.40
N ARG A 393 4.80 -10.31 -21.66
CA ARG A 393 5.51 -9.62 -22.73
C ARG A 393 6.65 -8.81 -22.12
N ILE A 394 7.85 -8.92 -22.68
CA ILE A 394 9.04 -8.27 -22.14
C ILE A 394 9.74 -7.54 -23.28
N GLY A 395 9.99 -6.25 -23.12
CA GLY A 395 10.69 -5.43 -24.10
C GLY A 395 11.53 -4.34 -23.44
N ASN A 396 12.64 -3.95 -24.08
CA ASN A 396 13.52 -2.88 -23.59
C ASN A 396 13.92 -3.02 -22.10
N THR A 397 14.13 -4.24 -21.63
CA THR A 397 14.79 -4.51 -20.34
C THR A 397 16.18 -5.09 -20.60
N ASP A 398 17.10 -4.93 -19.65
CA ASP A 398 18.48 -5.40 -19.84
C ASP A 398 18.56 -6.92 -20.03
N ILE A 399 17.74 -7.68 -19.30
CA ILE A 399 17.42 -9.08 -19.60
C ILE A 399 15.94 -9.22 -19.90
N ASN A 400 15.60 -9.40 -21.18
CA ASN A 400 14.25 -9.72 -21.61
C ASN A 400 13.89 -11.20 -21.31
N GLY A 401 13.88 -11.58 -20.03
CA GLY A 401 13.67 -12.97 -19.63
C GLY A 401 13.59 -13.18 -18.13
N MET A 402 13.58 -14.47 -17.77
CA MET A 402 13.58 -14.97 -16.40
C MET A 402 14.92 -15.61 -16.08
N LEU A 403 15.54 -15.21 -14.97
CA LEU A 403 16.75 -15.80 -14.42
C LEU A 403 16.40 -16.82 -13.33
N VAL A 404 17.11 -17.95 -13.31
CA VAL A 404 16.90 -19.08 -12.37
C VAL A 404 18.19 -19.46 -11.67
#